data_AF-A0A973I6X8-F1
#
_entry.id   AF-A0A973I6X8-F1
#
_cell.length_a   1.000
_cell.length_b   1.000
_cell.length_c   1.000
_cell.angle_alpha   90.00
_cell.angle_beta   90.00
_cell.angle_gamma   90.00
#
_symmetry.space_group_name_H-M   'P 1'
#
loop_
_entity.id
_entity.type
_entity.pdbx_description
1 polymer ?
#
loop_
_entity_poly.entity_id
_entity_poly.type
_entity_poly.pdbx_seq_one_letter_code
_entity_poly.pdbx_strand_id
1 'polypeptide(L)'
;RGKAIIAIEPEDCGSLQAVGVEQPIELIAENAFSTTTDERAILPLKAETENFQKQLISRVLKEEQGNWAAAARRLSTDRANLNRIAKRLNIKVVKSVV
;
A
#
# COMPACT_ATOMS: atom_id res chain seq x y z
N ARG A 1 -18.64 24.82 12.74
CA ARG A 1 -18.72 24.63 11.27
C ARG A 1 -18.72 23.13 10.99
N GLY A 2 -19.90 22.53 10.81
CA GLY A 2 -20.03 21.10 10.49
C GLY A 2 -19.58 20.85 9.06
N LYS A 3 -18.73 19.84 8.84
CA LYS A 3 -18.34 19.42 7.50
C LYS A 3 -19.49 18.60 6.90
N ALA A 4 -19.88 18.91 5.67
CA ALA A 4 -20.87 18.14 4.94
C ALA A 4 -20.36 16.70 4.74
N ILE A 5 -21.18 15.71 5.10
CA ILE A 5 -20.93 14.32 4.73
C ILE A 5 -21.25 14.23 3.24
N ILE A 6 -20.24 13.90 2.43
CA ILE A 6 -20.45 13.60 1.02
C ILE A 6 -20.90 12.14 0.97
N ALA A 7 -22.18 11.93 0.66
CA ALA A 7 -22.69 10.61 0.30
C ALA A 7 -22.25 10.31 -1.14
N ILE A 8 -21.68 9.13 -1.36
CA ILE A 8 -21.36 8.63 -2.69
C ILE A 8 -22.52 7.72 -3.07
N GLU A 9 -23.27 8.12 -4.11
CA GLU A 9 -24.35 7.33 -4.68
C GLU A 9 -23.80 6.34 -5.74
N PRO A 10 -24.53 5.26 -6.05
CA PRO A 10 -24.08 4.31 -7.07
C PRO A 10 -23.77 4.94 -8.43
N GLU A 11 -24.47 6.01 -8.82
CA GLU A 11 -24.17 6.79 -10.02
C GLU A 11 -22.80 7.48 -10.01
N ASP A 12 -22.26 7.82 -8.83
CA ASP A 12 -20.93 8.43 -8.70
C ASP A 12 -19.79 7.44 -9.03
N CYS A 13 -20.09 6.14 -9.03
CA CYS A 13 -19.12 5.07 -9.23
C CYS A 13 -18.86 4.75 -10.72
N GLY A 14 -19.63 5.35 -11.64
CA GLY A 14 -19.57 5.06 -13.08
C GLY A 14 -20.06 3.65 -13.44
N SER A 15 -20.42 3.44 -14.71
CA SER A 15 -20.87 2.12 -15.18
C SER A 15 -19.71 1.13 -15.19
N LEU A 16 -19.85 0.03 -14.44
CA LEU A 16 -18.99 -1.15 -14.54
C LEU A 16 -19.22 -1.80 -15.91
N GLN A 17 -18.49 -1.35 -16.94
CA GLN A 17 -18.42 -2.10 -18.19
C GLN A 17 -17.63 -3.37 -17.89
N ALA A 18 -18.35 -4.50 -17.83
CA ALA A 18 -17.75 -5.81 -17.92
C ALA A 18 -17.06 -5.90 -19.28
N VAL A 19 -15.76 -5.58 -19.32
CA VAL A 19 -14.95 -5.80 -20.51
C VAL A 19 -14.92 -7.31 -20.72
N GLY A 20 -15.59 -7.72 -21.80
CA GLY A 20 -16.05 -9.07 -22.08
C GLY A 20 -15.09 -10.21 -21.73
N VAL A 21 -15.62 -11.14 -20.93
CA VAL A 21 -15.56 -12.56 -21.26
C VAL A 21 -16.98 -13.09 -21.11
N GLU A 22 -17.77 -12.98 -22.17
CA GLU A 22 -19.00 -13.75 -22.33
C GLU A 22 -18.59 -15.21 -22.59
N GLN A 23 -18.33 -15.95 -21.53
CA GLN A 23 -18.51 -17.39 -21.54
C GLN A 23 -19.56 -17.72 -20.48
N PRO A 24 -20.57 -18.54 -20.80
CA PRO A 24 -21.60 -18.90 -19.83
C PRO A 24 -20.91 -19.55 -18.64
N ILE A 25 -20.98 -18.92 -17.46
CA ILE A 25 -20.56 -19.57 -16.24
C ILE A 25 -21.66 -20.60 -15.94
N GLU A 26 -21.46 -21.83 -16.42
CA GLU A 26 -22.15 -22.98 -15.85
C GLU A 26 -21.89 -22.95 -14.34
N LEU A 27 -22.97 -23.03 -13.57
CA LEU A 27 -22.97 -23.04 -12.13
C LEU A 27 -22.29 -24.33 -11.64
N ILE A 28 -20.95 -24.37 -11.65
CA ILE A 28 -20.18 -25.46 -11.05
C ILE A 28 -20.25 -25.27 -9.53
N ALA A 29 -21.25 -25.91 -8.95
CA ALA A 29 -21.53 -25.95 -7.53
C ALA A 29 -20.55 -26.87 -6.78
N GLU A 30 -19.23 -26.80 -6.98
CA GLU A 30 -18.29 -27.64 -6.22
C GLU A 30 -16.96 -26.92 -5.94
N ASN A 31 -16.97 -26.12 -4.88
CA ASN A 31 -15.94 -26.09 -3.83
C ASN A 31 -14.45 -26.22 -4.23
N ALA A 32 -13.96 -25.38 -5.15
CA ALA A 32 -12.51 -25.23 -5.39
C ALA A 32 -12.08 -23.79 -5.71
N PHE A 33 -12.83 -22.77 -5.28
CA PHE A 33 -12.17 -21.50 -4.99
C PHE A 33 -11.43 -21.73 -3.68
N SER A 34 -10.18 -22.21 -3.81
CA SER A 34 -9.24 -22.30 -2.70
C SER A 34 -9.23 -20.94 -2.03
N THR A 35 -9.98 -20.83 -0.96
CA THR A 35 -9.84 -19.79 0.04
C THR A 35 -8.47 -20.04 0.65
N THR A 36 -7.42 -19.64 -0.06
CA THR A 36 -6.30 -19.01 0.60
C THR A 36 -6.85 -17.70 1.16
N THR A 37 -7.73 -17.81 2.15
CA THR A 37 -7.86 -16.79 3.17
C THR A 37 -6.48 -16.78 3.79
N ASP A 38 -5.60 -15.99 3.18
CA ASP A 38 -4.50 -15.41 3.92
C ASP A 38 -5.23 -14.75 5.09
N GLU A 39 -5.22 -15.43 6.25
CA GLU A 39 -5.69 -14.88 7.52
C GLU A 39 -4.74 -13.75 7.88
N ARG A 40 -4.67 -12.72 7.01
CA ARG A 40 -4.17 -11.42 7.34
C ARG A 40 -5.15 -10.93 8.37
N ALA A 41 -4.82 -11.20 9.62
CA ALA A 41 -5.45 -10.61 10.77
C ALA A 41 -5.71 -9.15 10.40
N ILE A 42 -6.96 -8.71 10.50
CA ILE A 42 -7.33 -7.34 10.14
C ILE A 42 -6.57 -6.42 11.11
N LEU A 43 -5.41 -5.94 10.66
CA LEU A 43 -4.60 -5.02 11.43
C LEU A 43 -5.30 -3.67 11.40
N PRO A 44 -5.20 -2.89 12.49
CA PRO A 44 -5.61 -1.49 12.44
C PRO A 44 -4.93 -0.80 11.26
N LEU A 45 -5.69 0.01 10.50
CA LEU A 45 -5.20 0.70 9.30
C LEU A 45 -3.84 1.40 9.51
N LYS A 46 -3.64 1.96 10.71
CA LYS A 46 -2.37 2.56 11.11
C LYS A 46 -1.21 1.56 11.05
N ALA A 47 -1.36 0.37 11.62
CA ALA A 47 -0.30 -0.64 11.63
C ALA A 47 0.02 -1.14 10.22
N GLU A 48 -1.01 -1.37 9.40
CA GLU A 48 -0.84 -1.82 8.02
C GLU A 48 -0.09 -0.77 7.17
N THR A 49 -0.50 0.49 7.28
CA THR A 49 0.16 1.59 6.56
C THR A 49 1.59 1.84 7.06
N GLU A 50 1.86 1.69 8.36
CA GLU A 50 3.21 1.79 8.92
C GLU A 50 4.12 0.66 8.41
N ASN A 51 3.61 -0.56 8.33
CA ASN A 51 4.34 -1.69 7.74
C ASN A 51 4.67 -1.47 6.27
N PHE A 52 3.68 -1.05 5.48
CA PHE A 52 3.88 -0.72 4.07
C PHE A 52 4.93 0.39 3.90
N GLN A 53 4.79 1.49 4.66
CA GLN A 53 5.76 2.60 4.64
C GLN A 53 7.16 2.11 4.97
N LYS A 54 7.30 1.27 6.00
CA LYS A 54 8.59 0.71 6.43
C LYS A 54 9.25 -0.10 5.33
N GLN A 55 8.50 -0.99 4.68
CA GLN A 55 8.99 -1.81 3.58
C GLN A 55 9.41 -0.96 2.38
N LEU A 56 8.55 -0.02 1.98
CA LEU A 56 8.80 0.87 0.84
C LEU A 56 10.06 1.72 1.05
N ILE A 57 10.16 2.39 2.21
CA ILE A 57 11.31 3.25 2.54
C ILE A 57 12.59 2.43 2.61
N SER A 58 12.55 1.25 3.24
CA SER A 58 13.73 0.39 3.37
C SER A 58 14.23 -0.11 2.02
N ARG A 59 13.31 -0.49 1.12
CA ARG A 59 13.64 -0.92 -0.24
C ARG A 59 14.29 0.20 -1.05
N VAL A 60 13.67 1.38 -1.07
CA VAL A 60 14.23 2.52 -1.82
C VAL A 60 15.58 2.93 -1.24
N LEU A 61 15.74 2.97 0.08
CA LEU A 61 17.05 3.26 0.69
C LEU A 61 18.11 2.23 0.31
N LYS A 62 17.76 0.95 0.20
CA LYS A 62 18.69 -0.10 -0.25
C LYS A 62 19.10 0.12 -1.71
N GLU A 63 18.14 0.38 -2.60
CA GLU A 63 18.38 0.63 -4.02
C GLU A 63 19.24 1.89 -4.25
N GLU A 64 19.00 2.94 -3.46
CA GLU A 64 19.79 4.19 -3.47
C GLU A 64 21.08 4.12 -2.61
N GLN A 65 21.50 2.92 -2.18
CA GLN A 65 22.75 2.70 -1.42
C GLN A 65 22.87 3.54 -0.13
N GLY A 66 21.74 3.72 0.56
CA GLY A 66 21.62 4.53 1.77
C GLY A 66 21.63 6.04 1.53
N ASN A 67 21.51 6.50 0.28
CA ASN A 67 21.42 7.92 -0.04
C ASN A 67 20.02 8.47 0.23
N TRP A 68 19.85 9.09 1.40
CA TRP A 68 18.60 9.70 1.84
C TRP A 68 18.06 10.77 0.89
N ALA A 69 18.92 11.54 0.22
CA ALA A 69 18.47 12.60 -0.68
C ALA A 69 17.95 12.03 -2.02
N ALA A 70 18.58 10.98 -2.54
CA ALA A 70 18.09 10.28 -3.72
C ALA A 70 16.78 9.53 -3.41
N ALA A 71 16.72 8.83 -2.28
CA ALA A 71 15.51 8.14 -1.83
C ALA A 71 14.32 9.09 -1.62
N ALA A 72 14.55 10.27 -1.02
CA ALA A 72 13.50 11.27 -0.83
C ALA A 72 12.94 11.76 -2.17
N ARG A 73 13.82 12.10 -3.13
CA ARG A 73 13.40 12.50 -4.48
C ARG A 73 12.60 11.42 -5.18
N ARG A 74 13.03 10.15 -5.08
CA ARG A 74 12.33 9.02 -5.71
C ARG A 74 10.98 8.70 -5.07
N LEU A 75 10.83 8.98 -3.78
CA LEU A 75 9.56 8.88 -3.06
C LEU A 75 8.73 10.18 -3.17
N SER A 76 9.13 11.14 -4.00
CA SER A 76 8.45 12.43 -4.18
C SER A 76 8.20 13.18 -2.85
N THR A 77 9.18 13.13 -1.94
CA THR A 77 9.13 13.80 -0.64
C THR A 77 10.44 14.54 -0.35
N ASP A 78 10.47 15.33 0.72
CA ASP A 78 11.69 15.99 1.17
C ASP A 78 12.49 15.11 2.14
N ARG A 79 13.80 15.37 2.22
CA ARG A 79 14.72 14.62 3.07
C ARG A 79 14.33 14.70 4.56
N ALA A 80 13.84 15.83 5.05
CA ALA A 80 13.51 16.00 6.46
C ALA A 80 12.26 15.19 6.82
N ASN A 81 11.25 15.18 5.96
CA ASN A 81 10.06 14.36 6.12
C ASN A 81 10.38 12.87 6.07
N LEU A 82 11.20 12.43 5.11
CA LEU A 82 11.64 11.03 5.02
C LEU A 82 12.37 10.60 6.30
N ASN A 83 13.25 11.44 6.85
CA ASN A 83 13.94 11.15 8.11
C ASN A 83 12.99 11.08 9.32
N ARG A 84 11.99 11.98 9.39
CA ARG A 84 10.97 11.93 10.46
C ARG A 84 10.16 10.64 10.40
N ILE A 85 9.74 10.23 9.21
CA ILE A 85 9.00 8.98 9.01
C ILE A 85 9.90 7.78 9.36
N ALA A 86 11.13 7.74 8.85
CA ALA A 86 12.06 6.65 9.15
C ALA A 86 12.34 6.51 10.66
N LYS A 87 12.52 7.63 11.38
CA LYS A 87 12.71 7.65 12.83
C LYS A 87 11.46 7.13 13.56
N ARG A 88 10.27 7.57 13.14
CA ARG A 88 8.98 7.11 13.69
C ARG A 88 8.76 5.60 13.48
N LEU A 89 9.23 5.07 12.34
CA LEU A 89 9.09 3.65 11.97
C LEU A 89 10.30 2.78 12.40
N ASN A 90 11.23 3.34 13.20
CA ASN A 90 12.44 2.68 13.67
C ASN A 90 13.34 2.09 12.56
N ILE A 91 13.39 2.74 11.39
CA ILE A 91 14.25 2.33 10.27
C ILE A 91 15.67 2.86 10.53
N LYS A 92 16.66 1.96 10.50
CA LYS A 92 18.09 2.29 10.64
C LYS A 92 18.85 1.83 9.41
N VAL A 93 19.65 2.71 8.83
CA VAL A 93 20.59 2.36 7.76
C VAL A 93 21.96 2.16 8.41
N VAL A 94 22.42 0.92 8.47
CA VAL A 94 23.80 0.62 8.91
C VAL A 94 24.68 0.68 7.66
N LYS A 95 25.55 1.69 7.60
CA LYS A 95 26.61 1.70 6.58
C LYS A 95 27.69 0.72 7.03
N SER A 96 27.78 -0.43 6.38
CA SER A 96 28.98 -1.28 6.49
C SER A 96 30.04 -0.68 5.57
N VAL A 97 31.09 -0.11 6.17
CA VAL A 97 32.31 0.23 5.42
C VAL A 97 33.07 -1.08 5.29
N VAL A 98 33.16 -1.60 4.07
CA VAL A 98 34.06 -2.70 3.70
C VAL A 98 35.34 -2.08 3.13
#